data_AF-A0A8T5EY03-F1
#
_entry.id   AF-A0A8T5EY03-F1
#
_cell.length_a   1.000
_cell.length_b   1.000
_cell.length_c   1.000
_cell.angle_alpha   90.00
_cell.angle_beta   90.00
_cell.angle_gamma   90.00
#
_symmetry.space_group_name_H-M   'P 1'
#
loop_
_entity.id
_entity.type
_entity.pdbx_description
1 polymer ?
#
loop_
_entity_poly.entity_id
_entity_poly.type
_entity_poly.pdbx_seq_one_letter_code
_entity_poly.pdbx_strand_id
1 'polypeptide(L)'
;MKVVKFTALAALFVAVFVASIGFNVLAHEGAHYAVADLGGNHPEMHFTQPDDNISGFLSAESNIAYVQYESEHSETVGTDAAIAVAGPLANLVIACLGLLFYFGANRSDVSKILLLVLITASFVSFGVNILPISPNDGFYVWQFLF
;
A
#
# COMPACT_ATOMS: atom_id res chain seq x y z
N MET A 1 5.89 -36.87 12.00
CA MET A 1 6.86 -35.76 11.74
C MET A 1 6.62 -35.00 10.43
N LYS A 2 6.36 -35.65 9.28
CA LYS A 2 6.14 -34.93 7.99
C LYS A 2 4.92 -34.00 8.00
N VAL A 3 3.80 -34.46 8.57
CA VAL A 3 2.55 -33.66 8.67
C VAL A 3 2.75 -32.40 9.51
N VAL A 4 3.39 -32.50 10.68
CA VAL A 4 3.68 -31.34 11.55
C VAL A 4 4.54 -30.29 10.85
N LYS A 5 5.56 -30.72 10.09
CA LYS A 5 6.40 -29.79 9.31
C LYS A 5 5.62 -29.10 8.18
N PHE A 6 4.74 -29.83 7.50
CA PHE A 6 3.88 -29.27 6.46
C PHE A 6 2.89 -28.25 7.03
N THR A 7 2.20 -28.59 8.12
CA THR A 7 1.26 -27.67 8.80
C THR A 7 1.96 -26.41 9.29
N ALA A 8 3.16 -26.54 9.87
CA ALA A 8 3.94 -25.37 10.30
C ALA A 8 4.34 -24.47 9.12
N LEU A 9 4.75 -25.05 7.99
CA LEU A 9 5.11 -24.28 6.80
C LEU A 9 3.90 -23.58 6.18
N ALA A 10 2.74 -24.26 6.13
CA ALA A 10 1.49 -23.67 5.65
C ALA A 10 1.03 -22.52 6.56
N ALA A 11 1.10 -22.70 7.88
CA ALA A 11 0.76 -21.65 8.84
C ALA A 11 1.70 -20.44 8.70
N LEU A 12 3.01 -20.67 8.52
CA LEU A 12 3.97 -19.61 8.27
C LEU A 12 3.66 -18.86 6.97
N PHE A 13 3.32 -19.58 5.89
CA PHE A 13 2.96 -18.97 4.62
C PHE A 13 1.73 -18.05 4.77
N VAL A 14 0.66 -18.54 5.41
CA VAL A 14 -0.55 -17.74 5.65
C VAL A 14 -0.24 -16.52 6.52
N ALA A 15 0.54 -16.69 7.60
CA ALA A 15 0.92 -15.58 8.46
C ALA A 15 1.71 -14.51 7.70
N VAL A 16 2.66 -14.91 6.85
CA VAL A 16 3.45 -13.97 6.04
C VAL A 16 2.59 -13.33 4.95
N PHE A 17 1.65 -14.05 4.35
CA PHE A 17 0.72 -13.49 3.38
C PHE A 17 -0.13 -12.37 4.01
N VAL A 18 -0.78 -12.65 5.15
CA VAL A 18 -1.59 -11.65 5.87
C VAL A 18 -0.72 -10.46 6.33
N ALA A 19 0.46 -10.73 6.87
CA ALA A 19 1.39 -9.68 7.28
C ALA A 19 1.87 -8.83 6.10
N SER A 20 2.08 -9.44 4.93
CA SER A 20 2.49 -8.72 3.71
C SER A 20 1.39 -7.79 3.22
N ILE A 21 0.13 -8.20 3.30
CA ILE A 21 -1.01 -7.32 2.97
C ILE A 21 -1.05 -6.13 3.92
N GLY A 22 -1.03 -6.38 5.24
CA GLY A 22 -1.07 -5.31 6.24
C GLY A 22 0.12 -4.35 6.11
N PHE A 23 1.32 -4.89 5.89
CA PHE A 23 2.52 -4.07 5.68
C PHE A 23 2.42 -3.20 4.42
N ASN A 24 1.93 -3.73 3.30
CA ASN A 24 1.75 -2.94 2.08
C ASN A 24 0.73 -1.82 2.26
N VAL A 25 -0.38 -2.07 2.96
CA VAL A 25 -1.34 -1.00 3.27
C VAL A 25 -0.69 0.06 4.15
N LEU A 26 -0.04 -0.33 5.26
CA LEU A 26 0.57 0.64 6.17
C LEU A 26 1.69 1.45 5.51
N ALA A 27 2.48 0.83 4.63
CA ALA A 27 3.53 1.54 3.91
C ALA A 27 2.96 2.49 2.84
N HIS A 28 1.87 2.08 2.19
CA HIS A 28 1.14 2.89 1.22
C HIS A 28 0.52 4.13 1.88
N GLU A 29 -0.30 3.93 2.91
CA GLU A 29 -0.91 5.02 3.67
C GLU A 29 0.17 5.86 4.38
N GLY A 30 1.24 5.24 4.88
CA GLY A 30 2.36 5.96 5.47
C GLY A 30 3.09 6.90 4.49
N ALA A 31 3.11 6.54 3.20
CA ALA A 31 3.68 7.41 2.18
C ALA A 31 2.77 8.59 1.84
N HIS A 32 1.46 8.37 1.75
CA HIS A 32 0.47 9.45 1.65
C HIS A 32 0.61 10.44 2.79
N TYR A 33 0.65 9.93 4.02
CA TYR A 33 0.85 10.72 5.22
C TYR A 33 2.14 11.55 5.14
N ALA A 34 3.27 10.91 4.82
CA ALA A 34 4.56 11.60 4.79
C ALA A 34 4.58 12.72 3.75
N VAL A 35 4.01 12.50 2.55
CA VAL A 35 3.98 13.53 1.50
C VAL A 35 2.99 14.65 1.85
N ALA A 36 1.84 14.32 2.45
CA ALA A 36 0.87 15.31 2.90
C ALA A 36 1.43 16.19 4.03
N ASP A 37 2.15 15.62 4.99
CA ASP A 37 2.79 16.35 6.09
C ASP A 37 3.90 17.27 5.58
N LEU A 38 4.73 16.79 4.64
CA LEU A 38 5.74 17.62 3.96
C LEU A 38 5.11 18.77 3.16
N GLY A 39 3.87 18.60 2.70
CA GLY A 39 3.07 19.63 2.04
C GLY A 39 2.38 20.61 3.00
N GLY A 40 2.41 20.35 4.31
CA GLY A 40 1.72 21.18 5.32
C GLY A 40 0.23 20.88 5.48
N ASN A 41 -0.28 19.77 4.95
CA ASN A 41 -1.73 19.46 4.92
C ASN A 41 -2.26 18.77 6.20
N HIS A 42 -1.47 18.79 7.28
CA HIS A 42 -1.83 18.24 8.59
C HIS A 42 -2.56 16.87 8.54
N PRO A 43 -1.94 15.84 7.95
CA PRO A 43 -2.61 14.56 7.74
C PRO A 43 -2.87 13.81 9.05
N GLU A 44 -3.92 12.99 9.03
CA GLU A 44 -4.26 12.03 10.07
C GLU A 44 -4.37 10.62 9.47
N MET A 45 -3.86 9.62 10.19
CA MET A 45 -3.97 8.21 9.80
C MET A 45 -4.98 7.50 10.70
N HIS A 46 -5.93 6.83 10.08
CA HIS A 46 -7.02 6.12 10.76
C HIS A 46 -7.01 4.65 10.35
N PHE A 47 -7.47 3.78 11.24
CA PHE A 47 -7.75 2.38 10.92
C PHE A 47 -9.22 2.25 10.58
N THR A 48 -9.53 1.61 9.45
CA THR A 48 -10.90 1.49 8.94
C THR A 48 -11.77 0.71 9.92
N GLN A 49 -12.82 1.34 10.44
CA GLN A 49 -13.86 0.65 11.21
C GLN A 49 -15.01 0.21 10.29
N PRO A 50 -15.72 -0.89 10.61
CA PRO A 50 -16.80 -1.42 9.76
C PRO A 50 -17.94 -0.44 9.43
N ASP A 51 -18.09 0.64 10.21
CA ASP A 51 -19.18 1.61 10.10
C ASP A 51 -18.70 3.02 9.69
N ASP A 52 -17.44 3.19 9.30
CA ASP A 52 -16.90 4.49 8.90
C ASP A 52 -17.47 4.90 7.52
N ASN A 53 -18.43 5.83 7.53
CA ASN A 53 -18.80 6.60 6.34
C ASN A 53 -17.75 7.71 6.14
N ILE A 54 -16.65 7.36 5.49
CA ILE A 54 -15.53 8.29 5.25
C ILE A 54 -16.00 9.33 4.23
N SER A 55 -16.43 10.48 4.74
CA SER A 55 -16.82 11.65 3.94
C SER A 55 -15.66 12.63 3.75
N GLY A 56 -14.42 12.18 4.02
CA GLY A 56 -13.20 12.94 3.82
C GLY A 56 -12.84 13.02 2.34
N PHE A 57 -12.64 14.23 1.84
CA PHE A 57 -12.19 14.48 0.48
C PHE A 57 -10.86 13.74 0.21
N LEU A 58 -10.87 12.90 -0.82
CA LEU A 58 -9.72 12.15 -1.39
C LEU A 58 -9.12 11.02 -0.53
N SER A 59 -9.94 10.14 0.09
CA SER A 59 -9.42 8.88 0.66
C SER A 59 -9.35 7.77 -0.41
N ALA A 60 -8.16 7.22 -0.65
CA ALA A 60 -8.06 5.90 -1.28
C ALA A 60 -8.45 4.86 -0.22
N GLU A 61 -9.71 4.43 -0.25
CA GLU A 61 -10.22 3.49 0.75
C GLU A 61 -9.45 2.15 0.70
N SER A 62 -8.71 1.86 1.76
CA SER A 62 -8.31 0.50 2.06
C SER A 62 -9.16 -0.06 3.20
N ASN A 63 -9.46 -1.36 3.16
CA ASN A 63 -10.23 -2.04 4.20
C ASN A 63 -9.50 -2.14 5.56
N ILE A 64 -8.29 -1.57 5.70
CA ILE A 64 -7.44 -1.71 6.90
C ILE A 64 -7.09 -0.33 7.49
N ALA A 65 -6.63 0.61 6.67
CA ALA A 65 -6.27 1.95 7.09
C ALA A 65 -6.47 2.96 5.95
N TYR A 66 -6.61 4.23 6.31
CA TYR A 66 -6.71 5.35 5.37
C TYR A 66 -6.05 6.61 5.94
N VAL A 67 -5.57 7.48 5.06
CA VAL A 67 -5.15 8.84 5.41
C VAL A 67 -6.21 9.85 5.02
N GLN A 68 -6.47 10.78 5.93
CA GLN A 68 -7.27 11.97 5.69
C GLN A 68 -6.38 13.21 5.84
N TYR A 69 -6.60 14.22 5.00
CA TYR A 69 -5.96 15.52 5.14
C TYR A 69 -6.93 16.62 4.65
N GLU A 70 -6.73 17.85 5.13
CA GLU A 70 -7.49 19.00 4.63
C GLU A 70 -6.74 19.63 3.46
N SER A 71 -7.40 19.70 2.29
CA SER A 71 -6.91 20.50 1.18
C SER A 71 -7.54 21.89 1.25
N GLU A 72 -6.74 22.94 1.09
CA GLU A 72 -7.23 24.33 1.01
C GLU A 72 -8.01 24.59 -0.29
N HIS A 73 -8.01 23.63 -1.23
CA HIS A 73 -8.61 23.73 -2.55
C HIS A 73 -9.80 22.76 -2.72
N SER A 74 -10.86 23.25 -3.37
CA SER A 74 -12.03 22.43 -3.72
C SER A 74 -11.83 21.58 -4.99
N GLU A 75 -10.75 21.82 -5.72
CA GLU A 75 -10.37 21.10 -6.95
C GLU A 75 -9.04 20.39 -6.73
N THR A 76 -8.85 19.24 -7.37
CA THR A 76 -7.60 18.47 -7.30
C THR A 76 -6.44 19.29 -7.86
N VAL A 77 -5.50 19.67 -7.00
CA VAL A 77 -4.30 20.41 -7.38
C VAL A 77 -3.07 19.48 -7.46
N GLY A 78 -1.95 20.01 -7.95
CA GLY A 78 -0.72 19.22 -8.12
C GLY A 78 -0.19 18.58 -6.83
N THR A 79 -0.46 19.20 -5.66
CA THR A 79 -0.13 18.62 -4.35
C THR A 79 -0.98 17.39 -4.04
N ASP A 80 -2.27 17.40 -4.38
CA ASP A 80 -3.16 16.26 -4.16
C ASP A 80 -2.77 15.09 -5.06
N ALA A 81 -2.39 15.37 -6.32
CA ALA A 81 -1.87 14.35 -7.23
C ALA A 81 -0.51 13.77 -6.76
N ALA A 82 0.35 14.61 -6.17
CA ALA A 82 1.63 14.16 -5.60
C ALA A 82 1.44 13.30 -4.36
N ILE A 83 0.45 13.62 -3.52
CA ILE A 83 0.05 12.77 -2.40
C ILE A 83 -0.49 11.46 -2.95
N ALA A 84 -1.49 11.49 -3.84
CA ALA A 84 -2.09 10.29 -4.42
C ALA A 84 -1.07 9.34 -5.09
N VAL A 85 -0.02 9.85 -5.74
CA VAL A 85 0.98 8.96 -6.34
C VAL A 85 1.95 8.33 -5.32
N ALA A 86 2.06 8.89 -4.11
CA ALA A 86 3.03 8.47 -3.09
C ALA A 86 2.78 7.05 -2.59
N GLY A 87 1.54 6.72 -2.23
CA GLY A 87 1.15 5.38 -1.79
C GLY A 87 1.49 4.27 -2.81
N PRO A 88 1.03 4.37 -4.07
CA PRO A 88 1.38 3.41 -5.12
C PRO A 88 2.90 3.27 -5.31
N LEU A 89 3.63 4.39 -5.31
CA LEU A 89 5.09 4.37 -5.47
C LEU A 89 5.79 3.68 -4.30
N ALA A 90 5.32 3.83 -3.06
CA ALA A 90 5.88 3.12 -1.92
C ALA A 90 5.78 1.59 -2.10
N ASN A 91 4.63 1.09 -2.56
CA ASN A 91 4.46 -0.34 -2.84
C ASN A 91 5.31 -0.80 -4.02
N LEU A 92 5.48 0.03 -5.06
CA LEU A 92 6.41 -0.27 -6.15
C LEU A 92 7.86 -0.37 -5.66
N VAL A 93 8.29 0.53 -4.77
CA VAL A 93 9.63 0.50 -4.15
C VAL A 93 9.82 -0.77 -3.33
N ILE A 94 8.84 -1.15 -2.52
CA ILE A 94 8.87 -2.40 -1.74
C ILE A 94 9.00 -3.61 -2.66
N ALA A 95 8.23 -3.66 -3.76
CA ALA A 95 8.32 -4.74 -4.74
C ALA A 95 9.73 -4.82 -5.38
N CYS A 96 10.28 -3.68 -5.78
CA CYS A 96 11.63 -3.59 -6.35
C CYS A 96 12.71 -4.04 -5.35
N LEU A 97 12.65 -3.58 -4.10
CA LEU A 97 13.57 -4.01 -3.05
C LEU A 97 13.43 -5.52 -2.79
N GLY A 98 12.20 -6.03 -2.74
CA GLY A 98 11.91 -7.45 -2.63
C GLY A 98 12.57 -8.26 -3.75
N LEU A 99 12.46 -7.82 -5.00
CA LEU A 99 13.12 -8.45 -6.15
C LEU A 99 14.65 -8.45 -6.01
N LEU A 100 15.25 -7.32 -5.60
CA LEU A 100 16.69 -7.24 -5.35
C LEU A 100 17.13 -8.28 -4.30
N PHE A 101 16.37 -8.43 -3.21
CA PHE A 101 16.65 -9.43 -2.18
C PHE A 101 16.38 -10.88 -2.64
N TYR A 102 15.38 -11.08 -3.50
CA TYR A 102 15.04 -12.38 -4.07
C TYR A 102 16.14 -12.95 -4.96
N PHE A 103 16.75 -12.10 -5.80
CA PHE A 103 17.88 -12.47 -6.66
C PHE A 103 19.24 -12.43 -5.95
N GLY A 104 19.29 -12.03 -4.67
CA GLY A 104 20.50 -12.05 -3.87
C GLY A 104 21.06 -13.46 -3.69
N ALA A 105 22.39 -13.58 -3.64
CA ALA A 105 23.06 -14.85 -3.39
C ALA A 105 22.71 -15.40 -1.99
N ASN A 106 22.74 -16.73 -1.84
CA ASN A 106 22.60 -17.45 -0.56
C ASN A 106 21.22 -17.38 0.12
N ARG A 107 20.11 -17.32 -0.63
CA ARG A 107 18.75 -17.43 -0.08
C ARG A 107 18.23 -18.86 -0.08
N SER A 108 17.70 -19.30 1.06
CA SER A 108 16.96 -20.56 1.14
C SER A 108 15.67 -20.49 0.33
N ASP A 109 15.19 -21.64 -0.14
CA ASP A 109 13.94 -21.71 -0.93
C ASP A 109 12.74 -21.18 -0.15
N VAL A 110 12.71 -21.41 1.18
CA VAL A 110 11.67 -20.84 2.06
C VAL A 110 11.72 -19.32 2.01
N SER A 111 12.90 -18.70 2.15
CA SER A 111 13.03 -17.24 2.10
C SER A 111 12.59 -16.67 0.75
N LYS A 112 12.92 -17.36 -0.35
CA LYS A 112 12.49 -16.97 -1.70
C LYS A 112 10.97 -16.99 -1.85
N ILE A 113 10.31 -18.02 -1.33
CA ILE A 113 8.84 -18.11 -1.35
C ILE A 113 8.22 -16.98 -0.54
N LEU A 114 8.74 -16.70 0.67
CA LEU A 114 8.23 -15.60 1.50
C LEU A 114 8.44 -14.24 0.85
N LEU A 115 9.60 -14.01 0.21
CA LEU A 115 9.86 -12.80 -0.56
C LEU A 115 8.92 -12.67 -1.77
N LEU A 116 8.66 -13.78 -2.47
CA LEU A 116 7.74 -13.78 -3.61
C LEU A 116 6.32 -13.36 -3.18
N VAL A 117 5.86 -13.80 -2.00
CA VAL A 117 4.58 -13.37 -1.43
C VAL A 117 4.53 -11.86 -1.23
N LEU A 118 5.57 -11.28 -0.61
CA LEU A 118 5.69 -9.83 -0.42
C LEU A 118 5.69 -9.09 -1.76
N ILE A 119 6.54 -9.52 -2.70
CA ILE A 119 6.68 -8.91 -4.04
C ILE A 119 5.35 -8.92 -4.79
N THR A 120 4.66 -10.07 -4.81
CA THR A 120 3.36 -10.18 -5.48
C THR A 120 2.32 -9.28 -4.82
N ALA A 121 2.22 -9.27 -3.48
CA ALA A 121 1.29 -8.38 -2.78
C ALA A 121 1.55 -6.91 -3.10
N SER A 122 2.82 -6.49 -3.12
CA SER A 122 3.23 -5.12 -3.42
C SER A 122 2.93 -4.71 -4.86
N PHE A 123 3.23 -5.56 -5.85
CA PHE A 123 2.89 -5.25 -7.25
C PHE A 123 1.39 -5.20 -7.51
N VAL A 124 0.63 -6.12 -6.91
CA VAL A 124 -0.83 -6.10 -7.02
C VAL A 124 -1.39 -4.81 -6.41
N SER A 125 -0.91 -4.42 -5.23
CA SER A 125 -1.35 -3.18 -4.58
C SER A 125 -0.98 -1.93 -5.39
N PHE A 126 0.24 -1.84 -5.92
CA PHE A 126 0.62 -0.77 -6.86
C PHE A 126 -0.30 -0.75 -8.08
N GLY A 127 -0.49 -1.91 -8.72
CA GLY A 127 -1.23 -2.04 -9.97
C GLY A 127 -2.70 -1.68 -9.82
N VAL A 128 -3.35 -2.03 -8.71
CA VAL A 128 -4.75 -1.65 -8.46
C VAL A 128 -4.87 -0.16 -8.17
N ASN A 129 -3.98 0.40 -7.36
CA ASN A 129 -4.10 1.80 -6.93
C ASN A 129 -3.72 2.83 -8.01
N ILE A 130 -2.90 2.47 -9.01
CA ILE A 130 -2.56 3.41 -10.10
C ILE A 130 -3.64 3.49 -11.19
N LEU A 131 -4.69 2.65 -11.14
CA LEU A 131 -5.77 2.68 -12.12
C LEU A 131 -6.64 3.94 -11.95
N PRO A 132 -7.12 4.54 -13.05
CA PRO A 132 -7.98 5.74 -13.01
C PRO A 132 -9.44 5.40 -12.66
N ILE A 133 -9.65 4.76 -11.51
CA ILE A 133 -10.96 4.29 -11.04
C ILE A 133 -11.18 4.81 -9.62
N SER A 134 -12.24 5.57 -9.39
CA SER A 134 -12.60 6.03 -8.05
C SER A 134 -13.00 4.85 -7.15
N PRO A 135 -12.59 4.81 -5.86
CA PRO A 135 -11.84 5.85 -5.12
C PRO A 135 -10.31 5.70 -5.13
N ASN A 136 -9.71 4.89 -6.01
CA ASN A 136 -8.27 4.63 -6.00
C ASN A 136 -7.44 5.89 -6.30
N ASP A 137 -6.19 5.92 -5.82
CA ASP A 137 -5.25 7.04 -6.03
C ASP A 137 -5.12 7.50 -7.48
N GLY A 138 -5.08 6.55 -8.41
CA GLY A 138 -4.95 6.81 -9.83
C GLY A 138 -6.08 7.68 -10.36
N PHE A 139 -7.27 7.64 -9.78
CA PHE A 139 -8.34 8.57 -10.14
C PHE A 139 -7.91 10.03 -9.94
N TYR A 140 -7.32 10.37 -8.80
CA TYR A 140 -6.91 11.74 -8.47
C TYR A 140 -5.69 12.18 -9.28
N VAL A 141 -4.74 11.27 -9.52
CA VAL A 141 -3.60 11.55 -10.41
C VAL A 141 -4.08 11.89 -11.81
N TRP A 142 -5.05 11.13 -12.34
CA TRP A 142 -5.56 11.35 -13.70
C TRP A 142 -6.43 12.59 -13.82
N GLN A 143 -7.24 12.91 -12.80
CA GLN A 143 -8.02 14.16 -12.75
C GLN A 143 -7.13 15.41 -12.83
N PHE A 144 -5.93 15.37 -12.26
CA PHE A 144 -4.99 16.48 -12.37
C PHE A 144 -4.36 16.59 -13.78
N LEU A 145 -4.15 15.46 -14.45
CA LEU A 145 -3.44 15.40 -15.74
C LEU A 145 -4.33 15.71 -16.96
N PHE A 146 -5.64 15.51 -16.87
CA PHE A 146 -6.59 15.59 -17.99
C PHE A 146 -7.88 16.32 -17.62
#